data_AF-A0A927DW47-F1
#
_entry.id   AF-A0A927DW47-F1
#
_cell.length_a   1.000
_cell.length_b   1.000
_cell.length_c   1.000
_cell.angle_alpha   90.00
_cell.angle_beta   90.00
_cell.angle_gamma   90.00
#
_symmetry.space_group_name_H-M   'P 1'
#
loop_
_entity.id
_entity.type
_entity.pdbx_description
1 polymer ?
#
loop_
_entity_poly.entity_id
_entity_poly.type
_entity_poly.pdbx_seq_one_letter_code
_entity_poly.pdbx_strand_id
1 'polypeptide(L)'
;MYLLNQQLICNADQFKHAVITVGGQAVQYWISYYHAQYGDRLPDERLTTSVDCDYSARKDDIAAIAKTLNVKTWENKDGQPPSLAQFMLIDQDTHDIKRDDGRLFAVPDAPDEPNVVDIIDRPGGFDRSDFQGKS
;
A
#
# COMPACT_ATOMS: atom_id res chain seq x y z
N MET A 1 8.36 4.32 -10.09
CA MET A 1 8.41 2.84 -9.98
C MET A 1 7.85 2.47 -8.62
N TYR A 2 6.82 1.63 -8.59
CA TYR A 2 6.07 1.26 -7.37
C TYR A 2 6.65 -0.04 -6.78
N LEU A 3 7.76 0.05 -6.06
CA LEU A 3 8.57 -1.11 -5.62
C LEU A 3 7.76 -2.11 -4.77
N LEU A 4 6.97 -1.63 -3.80
CA LEU A 4 6.14 -2.51 -2.98
C LEU A 4 5.10 -3.25 -3.81
N ASN A 5 4.43 -2.55 -4.74
CA ASN A 5 3.47 -3.18 -5.65
C ASN A 5 4.15 -4.23 -6.54
N GLN A 6 5.37 -3.97 -7.00
CA GLN A 6 6.16 -4.92 -7.77
C GLN A 6 6.51 -6.17 -6.95
N GLN A 7 6.94 -6.01 -5.69
CA GLN A 7 7.21 -7.15 -4.79
C GLN A 7 5.96 -8.02 -4.61
N LEU A 8 4.79 -7.40 -4.39
CA LEU A 8 3.52 -8.13 -4.28
C LEU A 8 3.14 -8.84 -5.59
N ILE A 9 3.27 -8.18 -6.74
CA ILE A 9 2.98 -8.78 -8.06
C ILE A 9 3.89 -9.98 -8.33
N CYS A 10 5.19 -9.85 -8.03
CA CYS A 10 6.17 -10.93 -8.24
C CYS A 10 5.96 -12.14 -7.34
N ASN A 11 5.19 -12.00 -6.25
CA ASN A 11 4.88 -13.07 -5.30
C ASN A 11 3.37 -13.35 -5.21
N ALA A 12 2.62 -12.99 -6.25
CA ALA A 12 1.15 -13.09 -6.25
C ALA A 12 0.65 -14.53 -6.09
N ASP A 13 1.48 -15.53 -6.40
CA ASP A 13 1.21 -16.96 -6.17
C ASP A 13 1.13 -17.34 -4.69
N GLN A 14 1.66 -16.51 -3.79
CA GLN A 14 1.60 -16.72 -2.35
C GLN A 14 0.27 -16.27 -1.71
N PHE A 15 -0.58 -15.55 -2.46
CA PHE A 15 -1.83 -15.01 -1.95
C PHE A 15 -3.03 -15.88 -2.34
N LYS A 16 -3.95 -16.08 -1.39
CA LYS A 16 -5.20 -16.80 -1.61
C LYS A 16 -6.24 -15.94 -2.31
N HIS A 17 -6.17 -14.62 -2.13
CA HIS A 17 -7.10 -13.66 -2.69
C HIS A 17 -6.39 -12.49 -3.35
N ALA A 18 -7.15 -11.69 -4.08
CA ALA A 18 -6.63 -10.49 -4.72
C ALA A 18 -6.14 -9.47 -3.66
N VAL A 19 -4.98 -8.88 -3.92
CA VAL A 19 -4.44 -7.73 -3.19
C VAL A 19 -4.50 -6.54 -4.13
N ILE A 20 -5.17 -5.47 -3.71
CA ILE A 20 -5.46 -4.31 -4.58
C ILE A 20 -4.81 -3.08 -3.96
N THR A 21 -3.92 -2.42 -4.70
CA THR A 21 -3.43 -1.09 -4.32
C THR A 21 -4.57 -0.08 -4.35
N VAL A 22 -4.74 0.67 -3.27
CA VAL A 22 -5.78 1.71 -3.12
C VAL A 22 -5.12 3.01 -2.63
N GLY A 23 -5.93 4.02 -2.31
CA GLY A 23 -5.41 5.29 -1.80
C GLY A 23 -4.60 6.10 -2.82
N GLY A 24 -3.70 6.94 -2.34
CA GLY A 24 -2.99 7.90 -3.18
C GLY A 24 -2.03 7.24 -4.19
N GLN A 25 -1.45 6.08 -3.88
CA GLN A 25 -0.62 5.35 -4.86
C GLN A 25 -1.42 4.91 -6.09
N ALA A 26 -2.66 4.47 -5.91
CA ALA A 26 -3.53 4.11 -7.02
C ALA A 26 -3.89 5.34 -7.89
N VAL A 27 -4.12 6.49 -7.26
CA VAL A 27 -4.34 7.76 -7.99
C VAL A 27 -3.09 8.18 -8.76
N GLN A 28 -1.92 8.12 -8.13
CA GLN A 28 -0.64 8.45 -8.76
C GLN A 28 -0.35 7.55 -9.97
N TYR A 29 -0.75 6.27 -9.92
CA TYR A 29 -0.61 5.36 -11.05
C TYR A 29 -1.40 5.87 -12.26
N TRP A 30 -2.66 6.26 -12.06
CA TRP A 30 -3.49 6.78 -13.14
C TRP A 30 -2.98 8.10 -13.70
N ILE A 31 -2.48 9.00 -12.84
CA ILE A 31 -1.85 10.25 -13.28
C ILE A 31 -0.64 9.96 -14.16
N SER A 32 0.20 9.02 -13.73
CA SER A 32 1.38 8.61 -14.51
C SER A 32 1.00 7.95 -15.83
N TYR A 33 -0.02 7.08 -15.82
CA TYR A 33 -0.50 6.35 -17.00
C TYR A 33 -1.10 7.30 -18.04
N TYR A 34 -1.92 8.26 -17.61
CA TYR A 34 -2.56 9.25 -18.48
C TYR A 34 -1.76 10.56 -18.58
N HIS A 35 -0.48 10.57 -18.22
CA HIS A 35 0.34 11.78 -18.15
C HIS A 35 0.25 12.63 -19.44
N ALA A 36 0.30 11.99 -20.61
CA ALA A 36 0.19 12.67 -21.91
C ALA A 36 -1.16 13.36 -22.17
N GLN A 37 -2.22 12.97 -21.44
CA GLN A 37 -3.57 13.54 -21.58
C GLN A 37 -3.75 14.84 -20.78
N TYR A 38 -2.84 15.17 -19.87
CA TYR A 38 -2.91 16.38 -19.04
C TYR A 38 -2.39 17.64 -19.75
N GLY A 39 -1.76 17.50 -20.93
CA GLY A 39 -1.17 18.63 -21.66
C GLY A 39 -0.17 19.39 -20.78
N ASP A 40 -0.36 20.70 -20.66
CA ASP A 40 0.52 21.60 -19.88
C ASP A 40 0.13 21.70 -18.40
N ARG A 41 -0.92 21.01 -17.94
CA ARG A 41 -1.44 21.16 -16.57
C ARG A 41 -1.58 19.82 -15.87
N LEU A 42 -0.55 19.46 -15.11
CA LEU A 42 -0.61 18.34 -14.19
C LEU A 42 -1.46 18.66 -12.95
N PRO A 43 -2.04 17.64 -12.30
CA PRO A 43 -2.60 17.77 -10.97
C PRO A 43 -1.56 18.31 -9.97
N ASP A 44 -2.03 18.99 -8.93
CA ASP A 44 -1.15 19.42 -7.83
C ASP A 44 -0.51 18.19 -7.17
N GLU A 45 0.82 18.13 -7.15
CA GLU A 45 1.57 17.01 -6.57
C GLU A 45 1.21 16.81 -5.09
N ARG A 46 0.87 17.87 -4.36
CA ARG A 46 0.48 17.77 -2.94
C ARG A 46 -0.83 17.02 -2.73
N LEU A 47 -1.68 16.96 -3.76
CA LEU A 47 -2.97 16.27 -3.72
C LEU A 47 -2.87 14.83 -4.23
N THR A 48 -1.70 14.43 -4.74
CA THR A 48 -1.51 13.20 -5.51
C THR A 48 -0.32 12.37 -5.04
N THR A 49 0.58 12.98 -4.27
CA THR A 49 1.62 12.30 -3.51
C THR A 49 1.02 11.75 -2.21
N SER A 50 1.25 10.48 -1.94
CA SER A 50 0.86 9.84 -0.69
C SER A 50 2.08 9.20 -0.05
N VAL A 51 2.26 9.51 1.23
CA VAL A 51 3.33 8.95 2.06
C VAL A 51 3.00 7.49 2.38
N ASP A 52 1.74 7.20 2.69
CA ASP A 52 1.33 5.86 3.08
C ASP A 52 1.01 4.97 1.86
N CYS A 53 1.10 3.67 2.07
CA CYS A 53 0.75 2.66 1.07
C CYS A 53 -0.47 1.87 1.52
N ASP A 54 -1.59 2.04 0.84
CA ASP A 54 -2.82 1.33 1.19
C ASP A 54 -3.05 0.13 0.27
N TYR A 55 -3.36 -1.01 0.88
CA TYR A 55 -3.83 -2.20 0.17
C TYR A 55 -5.18 -2.65 0.70
N SER A 56 -6.11 -2.94 -0.21
CA SER A 56 -7.28 -3.73 0.13
C SER A 56 -6.95 -5.21 -0.04
N ALA A 57 -7.11 -5.98 1.04
CA ALA A 57 -6.83 -7.42 1.04
C ALA A 57 -7.70 -8.16 2.08
N ARG A 58 -7.74 -9.49 1.98
CA ARG A 58 -8.40 -10.33 3.00
C ARG A 58 -7.45 -10.60 4.16
N LYS A 59 -8.03 -10.78 5.37
CA LYS A 59 -7.28 -11.13 6.58
C LYS A 59 -6.36 -12.34 6.40
N ASP A 60 -6.83 -13.32 5.62
CA ASP A 60 -6.11 -14.57 5.34
C ASP A 60 -4.76 -14.36 4.64
N ASP A 61 -4.56 -13.21 3.97
CA ASP A 61 -3.34 -12.89 3.23
C ASP A 61 -2.40 -11.92 3.98
N ILE A 62 -2.80 -11.35 5.12
CA ILE A 62 -2.00 -10.37 5.89
C ILE A 62 -0.59 -10.88 6.19
N ALA A 63 -0.49 -12.12 6.68
CA ALA A 63 0.80 -12.73 7.00
C ALA A 63 1.67 -12.96 5.75
N ALA A 64 1.06 -13.34 4.62
CA ALA A 64 1.77 -13.53 3.36
C ALA A 64 2.25 -12.19 2.78
N ILE A 65 1.45 -11.13 2.90
CA ILE A 65 1.82 -9.77 2.47
C ILE A 65 3.01 -9.28 3.30
N ALA A 66 2.94 -9.35 4.64
CA ALA A 66 4.03 -8.91 5.51
C ALA A 66 5.34 -9.68 5.25
N LYS A 67 5.24 -11.00 5.05
CA LYS A 67 6.38 -11.83 4.65
C LYS A 67 6.95 -11.40 3.29
N THR A 68 6.11 -11.16 2.30
CA THR A 68 6.53 -10.71 0.96
C THR A 68 7.26 -9.38 1.02
N LEU A 69 6.80 -8.47 1.87
CA LEU A 69 7.42 -7.16 2.07
C LEU A 69 8.61 -7.20 3.05
N ASN A 70 8.95 -8.35 3.63
CA ASN A 70 9.97 -8.52 4.68
C ASN A 70 9.81 -7.57 5.87
N VAL A 71 8.59 -7.42 6.39
CA VAL A 71 8.26 -6.53 7.51
C VAL A 71 7.52 -7.28 8.60
N LYS A 72 7.64 -6.80 9.84
CA LYS A 72 6.84 -7.32 10.96
C LYS A 72 5.40 -6.82 10.86
N THR A 73 4.46 -7.73 11.11
CA THR A 73 3.04 -7.38 11.24
C THR A 73 2.82 -6.62 12.55
N TRP A 74 2.22 -5.43 12.49
CA TRP A 74 1.57 -4.82 13.64
C TRP A 74 0.05 -4.92 13.45
N GLU A 75 -0.52 -5.98 14.03
CA GLU A 75 -1.97 -6.13 14.02
C GLU A 75 -2.58 -5.02 14.87
N ASN A 76 -3.51 -4.26 14.28
CA ASN A 76 -4.19 -3.18 14.97
C ASN A 76 -5.16 -3.79 16.00
N LYS A 77 -4.66 -4.14 17.19
CA LYS A 77 -5.43 -4.82 18.25
C LYS A 77 -6.53 -3.92 18.84
N ASP A 78 -6.41 -2.60 18.69
CA ASP A 78 -7.28 -1.60 19.33
C ASP A 78 -7.94 -0.62 18.33
N GLY A 79 -7.75 -0.81 17.03
CA GLY A 79 -8.08 0.19 16.02
C GLY A 79 -9.51 0.19 15.54
N GLN A 80 -10.11 1.37 15.53
CA GLN A 80 -11.35 1.63 14.82
C GLN A 80 -11.22 1.22 13.34
N PRO A 81 -12.27 0.66 12.73
CA PRO A 81 -12.34 0.45 11.28
C PRO A 81 -11.85 1.69 10.50
N PRO A 82 -11.20 1.52 9.33
CA PRO A 82 -11.26 0.33 8.45
C PRO A 82 -10.00 -0.57 8.41
N SER A 83 -8.93 -0.26 9.15
CA SER A 83 -7.65 -0.98 9.08
C SER A 83 -7.72 -2.39 9.69
N LEU A 84 -7.33 -3.40 8.91
CA LEU A 84 -7.17 -4.80 9.33
C LEU A 84 -5.79 -5.06 9.94
N ALA A 85 -4.75 -4.43 9.41
CA ALA A 85 -3.37 -4.51 9.92
C ALA A 85 -2.55 -3.33 9.40
N GLN A 86 -1.54 -2.92 10.16
CA GLN A 86 -0.57 -1.92 9.74
C GLN A 86 0.84 -2.51 9.77
N PHE A 87 1.65 -2.18 8.78
CA PHE A 87 3.06 -2.56 8.75
C PHE A 87 3.89 -1.28 8.74
N MET A 88 4.76 -1.13 9.74
CA MET A 88 5.87 -0.21 9.59
C MET A 88 6.85 -0.81 8.58
N LEU A 89 7.33 -0.03 7.63
CA LEU A 89 8.36 -0.45 6.68
C LEU A 89 9.73 -0.49 7.36
N ILE A 90 9.85 -1.38 8.34
CA ILE A 90 11.07 -1.76 9.03
C ILE A 90 11.40 -3.18 8.58
N ASP A 91 12.60 -3.36 8.03
CA ASP A 91 13.06 -4.66 7.58
C ASP A 91 13.15 -5.63 8.76
N GLN A 92 12.55 -6.81 8.62
CA GLN A 92 12.47 -7.78 9.71
C GLN A 92 13.84 -8.34 10.10
N ASP A 93 14.78 -8.42 9.16
CA ASP A 93 16.10 -9.02 9.38
C ASP A 93 17.07 -7.99 9.95
N THR A 94 17.15 -6.81 9.33
CA THR A 94 18.10 -5.76 9.76
C THR A 94 17.59 -4.93 10.93
N HIS A 95 16.27 -4.87 11.13
CA HIS A 95 15.60 -3.98 12.09
C HIS A 95 15.77 -2.48 11.79
N ASP A 96 16.25 -2.13 10.59
CA ASP A 96 16.35 -0.76 10.09
C ASP A 96 15.13 -0.42 9.22
N ILE A 97 14.92 0.88 8.96
CA ILE A 97 13.93 1.31 7.96
C ILE A 97 14.27 0.64 6.63
N LYS A 98 13.25 0.01 6.04
CA LYS A 98 13.36 -0.80 4.84
C LYS A 98 14.01 0.01 3.72
N ARG A 99 14.96 -0.64 3.05
CA ARG A 99 15.58 -0.13 1.83
C ARG A 99 15.40 -1.14 0.72
N ASP A 100 15.07 -0.66 -0.48
CA ASP A 100 15.04 -1.49 -1.69
C ASP A 100 15.54 -0.67 -2.87
N ASP A 101 16.42 -1.26 -3.69
CA ASP A 101 17.05 -0.62 -4.84
C ASP A 101 17.61 0.80 -4.54
N GLY A 102 18.29 0.94 -3.39
CA GLY A 102 18.86 2.21 -2.93
C GLY A 102 17.85 3.24 -2.41
N ARG A 103 16.54 2.93 -2.42
CA ARG A 103 15.48 3.80 -1.91
C ARG A 103 15.17 3.49 -0.46
N LEU A 104 14.99 4.54 0.34
CA LEU A 104 14.56 4.45 1.73
C LEU A 104 13.04 4.64 1.81
N PHE A 105 12.35 3.73 2.49
CA PHE A 105 10.92 3.88 2.77
C PHE A 105 10.70 4.65 4.08
N ALA A 106 11.04 5.95 4.06
CA ALA A 106 10.82 6.88 5.17
C ALA A 106 9.90 8.06 4.78
N VAL A 107 9.21 8.62 5.77
CA VAL A 107 8.32 9.76 5.61
C VAL A 107 9.09 10.93 4.98
N PRO A 108 8.55 11.59 3.94
CA PRO A 108 9.16 12.80 3.38
C PRO A 108 9.41 13.83 4.49
N ASP A 109 10.62 14.38 4.53
CA ASP A 109 11.09 15.34 5.55
C ASP A 109 11.32 14.77 6.96
N ALA A 110 11.11 13.47 7.18
CA ALA A 110 11.42 12.76 8.43
C ALA A 110 12.10 11.39 8.14
N PRO A 111 13.40 11.38 7.80
CA PRO A 111 14.09 10.16 7.34
C PRO A 111 14.28 9.09 8.42
N ASP A 112 14.05 9.44 9.69
CA ASP A 112 14.08 8.52 10.83
C ASP A 112 12.70 7.90 11.13
N GLU A 113 11.65 8.32 10.41
CA GLU A 113 10.29 7.79 10.54
C GLU A 113 9.98 6.85 9.37
N PRO A 114 9.72 5.55 9.62
CA PRO A 114 9.38 4.61 8.54
C PRO A 114 8.00 4.92 7.96
N ASN A 115 7.83 4.71 6.66
CA ASN A 115 6.50 4.69 6.05
C ASN A 115 5.64 3.57 6.65
N VAL A 116 4.33 3.76 6.54
CA VAL A 116 3.34 2.77 6.96
C VAL A 116 2.64 2.19 5.72
N VAL A 117 2.41 0.88 5.78
CA VAL A 117 1.50 0.16 4.91
C VAL A 117 0.24 -0.12 5.70
N ASP A 118 -0.92 0.29 5.19
CA ASP A 118 -2.21 -0.08 5.79
C ASP A 118 -2.91 -1.15 4.94
N ILE A 119 -3.41 -2.19 5.62
CA ILE A 119 -4.22 -3.24 5.01
C ILE A 119 -5.66 -3.02 5.43
N ILE A 120 -6.55 -2.73 4.48
CA ILE A 120 -7.97 -2.44 4.74
C ILE A 120 -8.88 -3.50 4.14
N ASP A 121 -10.07 -3.69 4.74
CA ASP A 121 -11.02 -4.69 4.22
C ASP A 121 -11.72 -4.22 2.95
N ARG A 122 -11.92 -2.91 2.81
CA ARG A 122 -12.47 -2.23 1.63
C ARG A 122 -12.04 -0.76 1.61
N PRO A 123 -12.00 -0.12 0.43
CA PRO A 123 -11.80 1.32 0.33
C PRO A 123 -12.92 2.08 1.06
N GLY A 124 -12.57 3.21 1.69
CA GLY A 124 -13.56 4.08 2.33
C GLY A 124 -14.63 4.55 1.34
N GLY A 125 -15.89 4.55 1.78
CA GLY A 125 -17.03 4.95 0.95
C GLY A 125 -17.62 3.84 0.06
N PHE A 126 -17.09 2.62 0.14
CA PHE A 126 -17.63 1.45 -0.57
C PHE A 126 -18.16 0.40 0.41
N ASP A 127 -19.27 -0.23 0.05
CA ASP A 127 -19.81 -1.40 0.71
C ASP A 127 -19.31 -2.69 0.08
N ARG A 128 -19.34 -3.79 0.86
CA ARG A 128 -18.93 -5.10 0.34
C ARG A 128 -19.75 -5.52 -0.89
N SER A 129 -21.01 -5.09 -0.95
CA SER A 129 -21.90 -5.32 -2.08
C SER A 129 -21.44 -4.63 -3.36
N ASP A 130 -20.69 -3.53 -3.28
CA ASP A 130 -20.23 -2.79 -4.46
C ASP A 130 -19.23 -3.61 -5.29
N PHE A 131 -18.60 -4.62 -4.67
CA PHE A 131 -17.61 -5.50 -5.31
C PHE A 131 -18.18 -6.89 -5.66
N GLN A 132 -19.45 -7.19 -5.36
CA GLN A 132 -20.02 -8.53 -5.55
C GLN A 132 -20.80 -8.70 -6.86
N GLY A 133 -21.00 -7.63 -7.64
CA GLY A 133 -21.88 -7.64 -8.80
C GLY A 133 -23.34 -7.89 -8.41
N LYS A 134 -24.29 -7.52 -9.28
CA LYS A 134 -25.67 -7.98 -9.12
C LYS A 134 -25.72 -9.40 -9.69
N SER A 135 -25.92 -10.39 -8.82
CA SER A 135 -26.32 -11.74 -9.20
C SER A 135 -27.72 -11.73 -9.80
#